data_AF-A0A9E0B988-F1
#
_entry.id   AF-A0A9E0B988-F1
#
_cell.length_a   1.000
_cell.length_b   1.000
_cell.length_c   1.000
_cell.angle_alpha   90.00
_cell.angle_beta   90.00
_cell.angle_gamma   90.00
#
_symmetry.space_group_name_H-M   'P 1'
#
loop_
_entity.id
_entity.type
_entity.pdbx_description
1 polymer ?
#
loop_
_entity_poly.entity_id
_entity_poly.type
_entity_poly.pdbx_seq_one_letter_code
_entity_poly.pdbx_strand_id
1 'polypeptide(L)'
;MGENEIRNLADSHAGIDEWKKAGFNELQVLEITKGNDNGVDISIYASPEYNSRQMKVIRMALEEGIDVSAMADPEYNYMQMEQIKEGIKEGIDLSLICNPKYDYSVMREIRLALKYRFDLTRYAKLGYSGEVLRQIRLAKRDDVDLTFFVDENFDAHQLNEIRIGLLKCVDVSKYMLHEYTADQMKQLRLGLEAGIDITKYNMIGFSSGQMEQIRLGEEEGIDVSPYADPFINAVQMKEMREQIENDGKVQEEPQLNELQSQEILLGLQSGVDVSVYADARYTCRQMEQIRIMLERGLDPSELLVHKDQ
;
A
#
# COMPACT_ATOMS: atom_id res chain seq x y z
N MET A 1 26.62 -39.79 -9.41
CA MET A 1 27.71 -39.83 -8.44
C MET A 1 27.14 -40.42 -7.17
N GLY A 2 27.77 -41.44 -6.59
CA GLY A 2 27.25 -42.07 -5.38
C GLY A 2 27.57 -41.26 -4.13
N GLU A 3 26.72 -41.33 -3.10
CA GLU A 3 26.98 -40.70 -1.78
C GLU A 3 28.36 -41.04 -1.20
N ASN A 4 28.85 -42.26 -1.48
CA ASN A 4 30.17 -42.72 -1.07
C ASN A 4 31.32 -41.97 -1.78
N GLU A 5 31.14 -41.51 -3.01
CA GLU A 5 32.17 -40.74 -3.75
C GLU A 5 32.28 -39.32 -3.19
N ILE A 6 31.16 -38.68 -2.87
CA ILE A 6 31.10 -37.35 -2.25
C ILE A 6 31.74 -37.38 -0.86
N ARG A 7 31.43 -38.40 -0.05
CA ARG A 7 32.01 -38.56 1.28
C ARG A 7 33.53 -38.74 1.23
N ASN A 8 34.02 -39.53 0.27
CA ASN A 8 35.47 -39.69 0.07
C ASN A 8 36.16 -38.38 -0.33
N LEU A 9 35.52 -37.55 -1.18
CA LEU A 9 36.06 -36.23 -1.55
C LEU A 9 36.06 -35.24 -0.37
N ALA A 10 35.02 -35.31 0.47
CA ALA A 10 34.94 -34.51 1.69
C ALA A 10 36.04 -34.92 2.69
N ASP A 11 36.21 -36.22 2.94
CA ASP A 11 37.22 -36.74 3.86
C ASP A 11 38.65 -36.49 3.35
N SER A 12 38.88 -36.51 2.04
CA SER A 12 40.20 -36.29 1.44
C SER A 12 40.62 -34.82 1.29
N HIS A 13 39.80 -33.87 1.76
CA HIS A 13 40.01 -32.42 1.55
C HIS A 13 40.25 -32.08 0.07
N ALA A 14 39.39 -32.63 -0.80
CA ALA A 14 39.52 -32.52 -2.25
C ALA A 14 39.60 -31.05 -2.72
N GLY A 15 40.46 -30.80 -3.71
CA GLY A 15 40.69 -29.47 -4.27
C GLY A 15 39.56 -28.98 -5.18
N ILE A 16 39.54 -27.68 -5.49
CA ILE A 16 38.53 -27.04 -6.36
C ILE A 16 38.34 -27.80 -7.69
N ASP A 17 39.43 -28.24 -8.30
CA ASP A 17 39.41 -28.93 -9.60
C ASP A 17 38.78 -30.33 -9.53
N GLU A 18 38.88 -31.00 -8.38
CA GLU A 18 38.29 -32.33 -8.15
C GLU A 18 36.77 -32.22 -8.00
N TRP A 19 36.28 -31.21 -7.28
CA TRP A 19 34.86 -30.91 -7.19
C TRP A 19 34.27 -30.46 -8.53
N LYS A 20 35.00 -29.66 -9.32
CA LYS A 20 34.57 -29.31 -10.68
C LYS A 20 34.46 -30.55 -11.58
N LYS A 21 35.43 -31.47 -11.51
CA LYS A 21 35.36 -32.78 -12.22
C LYS A 21 34.20 -33.65 -11.74
N ALA A 22 33.82 -33.50 -10.47
CA ALA A 22 32.67 -34.17 -9.89
C ALA A 22 31.30 -33.58 -10.32
N GLY A 23 31.29 -32.58 -11.21
CA GLY A 23 30.07 -32.04 -11.80
C GLY A 23 29.47 -30.86 -11.03
N PHE A 24 30.19 -30.31 -10.04
CA PHE A 24 29.77 -29.12 -9.32
C PHE A 24 30.14 -27.85 -10.09
N ASN A 25 29.22 -26.89 -10.13
CA ASN A 25 29.46 -25.55 -10.67
C ASN A 25 30.27 -24.69 -9.68
N GLU A 26 30.83 -23.58 -10.18
CA GLU A 26 31.73 -22.73 -9.38
C GLU A 26 31.08 -22.19 -8.10
N LEU A 27 29.77 -21.91 -8.12
CA LEU A 27 29.05 -21.43 -6.95
C LEU A 27 28.82 -22.55 -5.93
N GLN A 28 28.57 -23.78 -6.37
CA GLN A 28 28.46 -24.93 -5.48
C GLN A 28 29.82 -25.23 -4.83
N VAL A 29 30.90 -25.24 -5.62
CA VAL A 29 32.27 -25.44 -5.09
C VAL A 29 32.62 -24.36 -4.06
N LEU A 30 32.25 -23.09 -4.31
CA LEU A 30 32.46 -22.00 -3.35
C LEU A 30 31.76 -22.25 -2.00
N GLU A 31 30.55 -22.80 -2.00
CA GLU A 31 29.84 -23.11 -0.74
C GLU A 31 30.42 -24.37 -0.07
N ILE A 32 30.98 -25.33 -0.82
CA ILE A 32 31.72 -26.46 -0.25
C ILE A 32 33.01 -25.96 0.43
N THR A 33 33.80 -25.11 -0.25
CA THR A 33 35.05 -24.59 0.31
C THR A 33 34.80 -23.78 1.56
N LYS A 34 33.78 -22.92 1.57
CA LYS A 34 33.40 -22.16 2.78
C LYS A 34 33.00 -23.07 3.93
N GLY A 35 32.27 -24.15 3.65
CA GLY A 35 31.88 -25.09 4.68
C GLY A 35 33.09 -25.78 5.31
N ASN A 36 34.04 -26.19 4.48
CA ASN A 36 35.31 -26.77 4.93
C ASN A 36 36.13 -25.78 5.76
N ASP A 37 36.24 -24.53 5.32
CA ASP A 37 36.94 -23.45 6.05
C ASP A 37 36.31 -23.16 7.42
N ASN A 38 34.98 -23.26 7.51
CA ASN A 38 34.22 -23.05 8.76
C ASN A 38 34.07 -24.32 9.60
N GLY A 39 34.64 -25.45 9.15
CA GLY A 39 34.63 -26.71 9.90
C GLY A 39 33.27 -27.39 10.03
N VAL A 40 32.33 -27.11 9.12
CA VAL A 40 31.03 -27.81 9.08
C VAL A 40 31.10 -29.06 8.20
N ASP A 41 30.27 -30.06 8.52
CA ASP A 41 30.20 -31.30 7.77
C ASP A 41 29.57 -31.08 6.39
N ILE A 42 30.43 -30.94 5.37
CA ILE A 42 30.03 -30.70 3.98
C ILE A 42 29.34 -31.93 3.36
N SER A 43 29.51 -33.13 3.90
CA SER A 43 28.91 -34.36 3.33
C SER A 43 27.38 -34.32 3.36
N ILE A 44 26.80 -33.49 4.23
CA ILE A 44 25.36 -33.31 4.39
C ILE A 44 24.73 -32.60 3.18
N TYR A 45 25.45 -31.67 2.54
CA TYR A 45 24.90 -30.80 1.49
C TYR A 45 25.71 -30.75 0.20
N ALA A 46 26.90 -31.36 0.16
CA ALA A 46 27.72 -31.49 -1.04
C ALA A 46 27.12 -32.48 -2.05
N SER A 47 25.87 -32.26 -2.48
CA SER A 47 25.21 -33.04 -3.53
C SER A 47 24.99 -32.18 -4.78
N PRO A 48 25.24 -32.71 -5.99
CA PRO A 48 24.93 -32.02 -7.25
C PRO A 48 23.43 -31.67 -7.40
N GLU A 49 22.55 -32.35 -6.67
CA GLU A 49 21.10 -32.10 -6.67
C GLU A 49 20.73 -30.77 -6.00
N TYR A 50 21.57 -30.28 -5.08
CA TYR A 50 21.40 -28.96 -4.48
C TYR A 50 21.99 -27.88 -5.36
N ASN A 51 21.23 -26.83 -5.65
CA ASN A 51 21.80 -25.59 -6.17
C ASN A 51 22.61 -24.84 -5.11
N SER A 52 23.45 -23.91 -5.55
CA SER A 52 24.33 -23.15 -4.65
C SER A 52 23.59 -22.34 -3.57
N ARG A 53 22.33 -21.93 -3.80
CA ARG A 53 21.52 -21.25 -2.79
C ARG A 53 21.04 -22.21 -1.70
N GLN A 54 20.60 -23.41 -2.06
CA GLN A 54 20.26 -24.47 -1.10
C GLN A 54 21.48 -24.82 -0.24
N MET A 55 22.64 -25.07 -0.88
CA MET A 55 23.90 -25.35 -0.19
C MET A 55 24.29 -24.23 0.78
N LYS A 56 24.14 -22.97 0.37
CA LYS A 56 24.39 -21.81 1.23
C LYS A 56 23.51 -21.82 2.49
N VAL A 57 22.21 -22.10 2.37
CA VAL A 57 21.29 -22.10 3.52
C VAL A 57 21.63 -23.24 4.47
N ILE A 58 21.89 -24.45 3.95
CA ILE A 58 22.29 -25.60 4.78
C ILE A 58 23.62 -25.32 5.48
N ARG A 59 24.63 -24.83 4.75
CA ARG A 59 25.92 -24.43 5.33
C ARG A 59 25.74 -23.43 6.48
N MET A 60 25.00 -22.34 6.26
CA MET A 60 24.76 -21.33 7.28
C MET A 60 24.01 -21.89 8.50
N ALA A 61 23.07 -22.81 8.30
CA ALA A 61 22.37 -23.47 9.40
C ALA A 61 23.33 -24.36 10.23
N LEU A 62 24.21 -25.12 9.56
CA LEU A 62 25.26 -25.91 10.22
C LEU A 62 26.25 -25.03 10.99
N GLU A 63 26.65 -23.89 10.43
CA GLU A 63 27.53 -22.91 11.11
C GLU A 63 26.89 -22.32 12.36
N GLU A 64 25.55 -22.17 12.37
CA GLU A 64 24.76 -21.75 13.52
C GLU A 64 24.49 -22.91 14.51
N GLY A 65 24.98 -24.13 14.24
CA GLY A 65 24.77 -25.31 15.07
C GLY A 65 23.33 -25.87 15.02
N ILE A 66 22.59 -25.56 13.97
CA ILE A 66 21.20 -25.99 13.77
C ILE A 66 21.21 -27.40 13.15
N ASP A 67 20.36 -28.30 13.67
CA ASP A 67 20.12 -29.59 13.03
C ASP A 67 19.37 -29.40 11.70
N VAL A 68 20.04 -29.71 10.60
CA VAL A 68 19.53 -29.53 9.24
C VAL A 68 18.78 -30.75 8.70
N SER A 69 18.65 -31.84 9.47
CA SER A 69 18.03 -33.09 9.04
C SER A 69 16.63 -32.91 8.43
N ALA A 70 15.84 -31.97 8.98
CA ALA A 70 14.49 -31.67 8.51
C ALA A 70 14.42 -30.81 7.23
N MET A 71 15.53 -30.17 6.84
CA MET A 71 15.61 -29.28 5.67
C MET A 71 16.58 -29.77 4.58
N ALA A 72 17.47 -30.71 4.90
CA ALA A 72 18.42 -31.31 3.98
C ALA A 72 17.74 -32.32 3.05
N ASP A 73 16.79 -31.81 2.27
CA ASP A 73 16.11 -32.52 1.20
C ASP A 73 16.12 -31.64 -0.07
N PRO A 74 16.64 -32.15 -1.20
CA PRO A 74 16.74 -31.39 -2.45
C PRO A 74 15.39 -30.97 -3.03
N GLU A 75 14.28 -31.59 -2.62
CA GLU A 75 12.92 -31.18 -3.03
C GLU A 75 12.56 -29.77 -2.52
N TYR A 76 13.16 -29.30 -1.43
CA TYR A 76 12.93 -27.93 -0.92
C TYR A 76 13.78 -26.90 -1.64
N ASN A 77 13.17 -25.86 -2.19
CA ASN A 77 13.89 -24.69 -2.65
C ASN A 77 14.50 -23.88 -1.47
N TYR A 78 15.45 -22.99 -1.79
CA TYR A 78 16.18 -22.23 -0.78
C TYR A 78 15.27 -21.34 0.10
N MET A 79 14.14 -20.85 -0.40
CA MET A 79 13.18 -20.04 0.38
C MET A 79 12.39 -20.90 1.37
N GLN A 80 12.03 -22.13 0.99
CA GLN A 80 11.42 -23.10 1.90
C GLN A 80 12.40 -23.51 3.01
N MET A 81 13.65 -23.80 2.64
CA MET A 81 14.74 -24.09 3.58
C MET A 81 14.95 -22.96 4.60
N GLU A 82 14.89 -21.69 4.17
CA GLU A 82 14.93 -20.55 5.09
C GLU A 82 13.75 -20.55 6.08
N GLN A 83 12.53 -20.89 5.65
CA GLN A 83 11.40 -20.99 6.58
C GLN A 83 11.57 -22.14 7.58
N ILE A 84 12.12 -23.28 7.17
CA ILE A 84 12.41 -24.40 8.10
C ILE A 84 13.48 -23.96 9.11
N LYS A 85 14.57 -23.34 8.64
CA LYS A 85 15.64 -22.81 9.52
C LYS A 85 15.08 -21.85 10.57
N GLU A 86 14.25 -20.89 10.17
CA GLU A 86 13.62 -19.96 11.11
C GLU A 86 12.62 -20.66 12.03
N GLY A 87 11.89 -21.68 11.55
CA GLY A 87 11.00 -22.50 12.38
C GLY A 87 11.75 -23.25 13.49
N ILE A 88 12.94 -23.79 13.18
CA ILE A 88 13.80 -24.45 14.17
C ILE A 88 14.25 -23.46 15.25
N LYS A 89 14.69 -22.25 14.84
CA LYS A 89 15.09 -21.19 15.78
C LYS A 89 13.97 -20.75 16.71
N GLU A 90 12.75 -20.71 16.20
CA GLU A 90 11.55 -20.35 16.97
C GLU A 90 11.03 -21.51 17.85
N GLY A 91 11.63 -22.70 17.77
CA GLY A 91 11.22 -23.88 18.53
C GLY A 91 9.84 -24.41 18.12
N ILE A 92 9.46 -24.21 16.86
CA ILE A 92 8.16 -24.62 16.31
C ILE A 92 8.22 -26.09 15.91
N ASP A 93 7.11 -26.81 16.09
CA ASP A 93 6.95 -28.18 15.58
C ASP A 93 7.02 -28.19 14.04
N LEU A 94 8.13 -28.71 13.52
CA LEU A 94 8.41 -28.77 12.09
C LEU A 94 7.48 -29.70 11.34
N SER A 95 6.84 -30.67 12.01
CA SER A 95 5.91 -31.62 11.35
C SER A 95 4.71 -30.93 10.70
N LEU A 96 4.39 -29.70 11.13
CA LEU A 96 3.30 -28.89 10.60
C LEU A 96 3.73 -28.00 9.42
N ILE A 97 5.03 -27.73 9.27
CA ILE A 97 5.57 -26.80 8.28
C ILE A 97 6.30 -27.53 7.16
N CYS A 98 7.07 -28.58 7.48
CA CYS A 98 7.90 -29.34 6.55
C CYS A 98 7.04 -30.16 5.58
N ASN A 99 6.76 -29.58 4.42
CA ASN A 99 6.15 -30.27 3.28
C ASN A 99 6.69 -29.67 1.97
N PRO A 100 7.45 -30.42 1.15
CA PRO A 100 8.03 -29.91 -0.09
C PRO A 100 6.99 -29.37 -1.08
N LYS A 101 5.73 -29.83 -0.98
CA LYS A 101 4.62 -29.38 -1.84
C LYS A 101 4.09 -27.99 -1.47
N TYR A 102 4.40 -27.48 -0.28
CA TYR A 102 3.96 -26.14 0.13
C TYR A 102 4.90 -25.07 -0.40
N ASP A 103 4.36 -24.06 -1.06
CA ASP A 103 5.16 -22.89 -1.41
C ASP A 103 5.74 -22.20 -0.16
N TYR A 104 6.86 -21.49 -0.32
CA TYR A 104 7.53 -20.79 0.78
C TYR A 104 6.58 -19.78 1.46
N SER A 105 5.64 -19.18 0.72
CA SER A 105 4.64 -18.26 1.26
C SER A 105 3.70 -18.96 2.24
N VAL A 106 3.24 -20.17 1.92
CA VAL A 106 2.40 -21.00 2.80
C VAL A 106 3.19 -21.40 4.05
N MET A 107 4.41 -21.90 3.90
CA MET A 107 5.27 -22.28 5.04
C MET A 107 5.52 -21.09 5.97
N ARG A 108 5.78 -19.90 5.40
CA ARG A 108 5.97 -18.66 6.16
C ARG A 108 4.74 -18.33 7.00
N GLU A 109 3.55 -18.40 6.43
CA GLU A 109 2.31 -18.03 7.13
C GLU A 109 1.93 -19.06 8.21
N ILE A 110 2.13 -20.36 7.96
CA ILE A 110 1.97 -21.40 8.99
C ILE A 110 2.94 -21.15 10.15
N ARG A 111 4.24 -20.92 9.87
CA ARG A 111 5.25 -20.61 10.88
C ARG A 111 4.86 -19.39 11.72
N LEU A 112 4.49 -18.29 11.06
CA LEU A 112 4.07 -17.07 11.75
C LEU A 112 2.80 -17.27 12.57
N ALA A 113 1.85 -18.10 12.13
CA ALA A 113 0.64 -18.41 12.89
C ALA A 113 0.95 -19.27 14.14
N LEU A 114 1.79 -20.30 14.00
CA LEU A 114 2.16 -21.20 15.10
C LEU A 114 2.90 -20.47 16.22
N LYS A 115 3.70 -19.44 15.89
CA LYS A 115 4.30 -18.53 16.86
C LYS A 115 3.28 -17.87 17.80
N TYR A 116 2.06 -17.60 17.31
CA TYR A 116 0.95 -17.07 18.09
C TYR A 116 -0.05 -18.16 18.52
N ARG A 117 0.37 -19.42 18.55
CA ARG A 117 -0.45 -20.60 18.93
C ARG A 117 -1.71 -20.78 18.07
N PHE A 118 -1.63 -20.39 16.80
CA PHE A 118 -2.71 -20.56 15.84
C PHE A 118 -2.29 -21.53 14.72
N ASP A 119 -3.14 -22.49 14.40
CA ASP A 119 -2.86 -23.52 13.39
C ASP A 119 -3.58 -23.22 12.07
N LEU A 120 -2.79 -22.98 11.02
CA LEU A 120 -3.25 -22.75 9.65
C LEU A 120 -3.15 -23.98 8.74
N THR A 121 -2.64 -25.11 9.24
CA THR A 121 -2.39 -26.30 8.42
C THR A 121 -3.65 -26.85 7.77
N ARG A 122 -4.82 -26.67 8.39
CA ARG A 122 -6.12 -27.00 7.77
C ARG A 122 -6.31 -26.28 6.44
N TYR A 123 -6.08 -24.97 6.40
CA TYR A 123 -6.23 -24.18 5.17
C TYR A 123 -5.15 -24.52 4.14
N ALA A 124 -3.91 -24.76 4.59
CA ALA A 124 -2.84 -25.20 3.71
C ALA A 124 -3.15 -26.55 3.04
N LYS A 125 -3.74 -27.50 3.78
CA LYS A 125 -4.18 -28.82 3.25
C LYS A 125 -5.31 -28.71 2.23
N LEU A 126 -6.15 -27.68 2.34
CA LEU A 126 -7.21 -27.38 1.37
C LEU A 126 -6.67 -26.72 0.08
N GLY A 127 -5.38 -26.35 0.06
CA GLY A 127 -4.73 -25.76 -1.11
C GLY A 127 -4.85 -24.24 -1.23
N TYR A 128 -5.25 -23.55 -0.15
CA TYR A 128 -5.26 -22.08 -0.13
C TYR A 128 -3.86 -21.50 -0.26
N SER A 129 -3.76 -20.38 -0.98
CA SER A 129 -2.48 -19.68 -1.21
C SER A 129 -1.94 -19.03 0.07
N GLY A 130 -0.64 -18.77 0.10
CA GLY A 130 -0.02 -18.04 1.21
C GLY A 130 -0.64 -16.65 1.45
N GLU A 131 -1.17 -16.01 0.42
CA GLU A 131 -1.84 -14.71 0.55
C GLU A 131 -3.17 -14.79 1.31
N VAL A 132 -3.96 -15.83 1.05
CA VAL A 132 -5.20 -16.10 1.81
C VAL A 132 -4.87 -16.44 3.26
N LEU A 133 -3.88 -17.32 3.49
CA LEU A 133 -3.40 -17.66 4.83
C LEU A 133 -2.92 -16.42 5.60
N ARG A 134 -2.26 -15.49 4.92
CA ARG A 134 -1.86 -14.21 5.50
C ARG A 134 -3.07 -13.40 5.98
N GLN A 135 -4.15 -13.32 5.21
CA GLN A 135 -5.35 -12.62 5.65
C GLN A 135 -6.03 -13.31 6.83
N ILE A 136 -6.10 -14.65 6.84
CA ILE A 136 -6.66 -15.40 7.97
C ILE A 136 -5.84 -15.14 9.24
N ARG A 137 -4.50 -15.18 9.15
CA ARG A 137 -3.61 -14.89 10.28
C ARG A 137 -3.81 -13.46 10.81
N LEU A 138 -3.88 -12.47 9.91
CA LEU A 138 -4.09 -11.08 10.28
C LEU A 138 -5.46 -10.88 10.92
N ALA A 139 -6.51 -11.50 10.36
CA ALA A 139 -7.85 -11.43 10.92
C ALA A 139 -7.92 -12.01 12.32
N LYS A 140 -7.31 -13.17 12.58
CA LYS A 140 -7.26 -13.75 13.93
C LYS A 140 -6.49 -12.89 14.92
N ARG A 141 -5.43 -12.20 14.49
CA ARG A 141 -4.72 -11.24 15.36
C ARG A 141 -5.59 -10.05 15.72
N ASP A 142 -6.44 -9.62 14.80
CA ASP A 142 -7.34 -8.49 14.96
C ASP A 142 -8.71 -8.91 15.56
N ASP A 143 -8.85 -10.17 16.02
CA ASP A 143 -10.07 -10.80 16.54
C ASP A 143 -11.28 -10.76 15.58
N VAL A 144 -11.00 -10.86 14.28
CA VAL A 144 -11.99 -10.92 13.19
C VAL A 144 -12.09 -12.34 12.64
N ASP A 145 -13.32 -12.81 12.40
CA ASP A 145 -13.56 -14.09 11.75
C ASP A 145 -13.80 -13.92 10.24
N LEU A 146 -12.90 -14.48 9.44
CA LEU A 146 -13.02 -14.50 7.97
C LEU A 146 -13.44 -15.85 7.40
N THR A 147 -13.74 -16.84 8.24
CA THR A 147 -13.94 -18.23 7.79
C THR A 147 -15.00 -18.35 6.69
N PHE A 148 -16.13 -17.66 6.86
CA PHE A 148 -17.21 -17.60 5.85
C PHE A 148 -16.72 -17.08 4.50
N PHE A 149 -15.98 -15.98 4.47
CA PHE A 149 -15.52 -15.36 3.22
C PHE A 149 -14.43 -16.18 2.53
N VAL A 150 -13.62 -16.91 3.30
CA VAL A 150 -12.63 -17.84 2.73
C VAL A 150 -13.32 -19.03 2.06
N ASP A 151 -14.38 -19.55 2.68
CA ASP A 151 -15.16 -20.66 2.14
C ASP A 151 -15.93 -20.25 0.86
N GLU A 152 -16.35 -18.97 0.77
CA GLU A 152 -16.96 -18.36 -0.43
C GLU A 152 -15.95 -17.98 -1.54
N ASN A 153 -14.68 -18.39 -1.41
CA ASN A 153 -13.60 -18.18 -2.38
C ASN A 153 -13.29 -16.70 -2.72
N PHE A 154 -13.43 -15.79 -1.76
CA PHE A 154 -12.92 -14.42 -1.93
C PHE A 154 -11.39 -14.42 -2.06
N ASP A 155 -10.87 -13.58 -2.96
CA ASP A 155 -9.44 -13.44 -3.14
C ASP A 155 -8.76 -12.74 -1.95
N ALA A 156 -7.43 -12.84 -1.85
CA ALA A 156 -6.69 -12.28 -0.72
C ALA A 156 -6.78 -10.75 -0.58
N HIS A 157 -7.01 -10.03 -1.69
CA HIS A 157 -7.18 -8.58 -1.68
C HIS A 157 -8.61 -8.21 -1.26
N GLN A 158 -9.63 -8.94 -1.73
CA GLN A 158 -11.01 -8.78 -1.27
C GLN A 158 -11.13 -9.10 0.22
N LEU A 159 -10.53 -10.20 0.68
CA LEU A 159 -10.47 -10.56 2.11
C LEU A 159 -9.80 -9.48 2.95
N ASN A 160 -8.80 -8.78 2.41
CA ASN A 160 -8.18 -7.64 3.11
C ASN A 160 -9.18 -6.50 3.34
N GLU A 161 -9.96 -6.12 2.32
CA GLU A 161 -10.95 -5.04 2.46
C GLU A 161 -12.11 -5.44 3.37
N ILE A 162 -12.54 -6.71 3.34
CA ILE A 162 -13.53 -7.24 4.28
C ILE A 162 -12.98 -7.20 5.72
N ARG A 163 -11.73 -7.65 5.93
CA ARG A 163 -11.07 -7.62 7.25
C ARG A 163 -11.01 -6.20 7.80
N ILE A 164 -10.59 -5.22 6.99
CA ILE A 164 -10.50 -3.82 7.42
C ILE A 164 -11.90 -3.27 7.72
N GLY A 165 -12.91 -3.58 6.89
CA GLY A 165 -14.29 -3.16 7.14
C GLY A 165 -14.84 -3.68 8.46
N LEU A 166 -14.67 -4.98 8.73
CA LEU A 166 -15.08 -5.59 10.00
C LEU A 166 -14.34 -4.98 11.20
N LEU A 167 -13.03 -4.76 11.07
CA LEU A 167 -12.20 -4.11 12.10
C LEU A 167 -12.66 -2.66 12.39
N LYS A 168 -13.19 -1.97 11.38
CA LYS A 168 -13.71 -0.60 11.49
C LYS A 168 -15.20 -0.53 11.83
N CYS A 169 -15.84 -1.67 12.11
CA CYS A 169 -17.27 -1.79 12.39
C CYS A 169 -18.16 -1.24 11.26
N VAL A 170 -17.70 -1.35 10.02
CA VAL A 170 -18.45 -0.97 8.82
C VAL A 170 -19.31 -2.13 8.34
N ASP A 171 -20.48 -1.84 7.79
CA ASP A 171 -21.37 -2.83 7.22
C ASP A 171 -20.82 -3.42 5.91
N VAL A 172 -20.07 -4.51 6.03
CA VAL A 172 -19.44 -5.22 4.90
C VAL A 172 -20.45 -5.84 3.93
N SER A 173 -21.69 -6.08 4.37
CA SER A 173 -22.72 -6.70 3.51
C SER A 173 -23.07 -5.84 2.30
N LYS A 174 -22.83 -4.53 2.38
CA LYS A 174 -23.14 -3.58 1.31
C LYS A 174 -22.15 -3.59 0.15
N TYR A 175 -20.97 -4.19 0.30
CA TYR A 175 -19.91 -4.15 -0.70
C TYR A 175 -19.18 -5.48 -0.92
N MET A 176 -19.72 -6.59 -0.40
CA MET A 176 -19.15 -7.94 -0.54
C MET A 176 -19.59 -8.68 -1.82
N LEU A 177 -19.89 -7.97 -2.91
CA LEU A 177 -20.24 -8.62 -4.18
C LEU A 177 -18.97 -9.21 -4.83
N HIS A 178 -19.02 -10.48 -5.24
CA HIS A 178 -17.90 -11.19 -5.86
C HIS A 178 -17.41 -10.54 -7.15
N GLU A 179 -18.28 -9.82 -7.85
CA GLU A 179 -17.95 -9.11 -9.08
C GLU A 179 -17.09 -7.86 -8.86
N TYR A 180 -17.01 -7.36 -7.62
CA TYR A 180 -16.14 -6.22 -7.34
C TYR A 180 -14.68 -6.62 -7.24
N THR A 181 -13.82 -5.81 -7.83
CA THR A 181 -12.39 -5.85 -7.54
C THR A 181 -12.12 -5.34 -6.13
N ALA A 182 -11.00 -5.75 -5.54
CA ALA A 182 -10.59 -5.23 -4.23
C ALA A 182 -10.46 -3.70 -4.21
N ASP A 183 -10.06 -3.08 -5.33
CA ASP A 183 -10.00 -1.62 -5.43
C ASP A 183 -11.39 -0.98 -5.40
N GLN A 184 -12.41 -1.59 -6.02
CA GLN A 184 -13.80 -1.12 -5.90
C GLN A 184 -14.30 -1.28 -4.46
N MET A 185 -14.08 -2.45 -3.84
CA MET A 185 -14.42 -2.70 -2.44
C MET A 185 -13.76 -1.68 -1.51
N LYS A 186 -12.51 -1.30 -1.78
CA LYS A 186 -11.79 -0.27 -1.04
C LYS A 186 -12.48 1.09 -1.11
N GLN A 187 -12.95 1.51 -2.28
CA GLN A 187 -13.66 2.79 -2.42
C GLN A 187 -14.98 2.78 -1.64
N LEU A 188 -15.75 1.69 -1.76
CA LEU A 188 -17.01 1.52 -1.04
C LEU A 188 -16.80 1.48 0.47
N ARG A 189 -15.78 0.76 0.95
CA ARG A 189 -15.40 0.74 2.36
C ARG A 189 -15.05 2.15 2.86
N LEU A 190 -14.19 2.88 2.14
CA LEU A 190 -13.80 4.24 2.53
C LEU A 190 -14.99 5.20 2.58
N GLY A 191 -15.91 5.10 1.61
CA GLY A 191 -17.16 5.87 1.65
C GLY A 191 -18.00 5.57 2.88
N LEU A 192 -18.18 4.29 3.22
CA LEU A 192 -18.91 3.91 4.43
C LEU A 192 -18.19 4.35 5.72
N GLU A 193 -16.85 4.31 5.76
CA GLU A 193 -16.04 4.84 6.88
C GLU A 193 -16.23 6.35 7.06
N ALA A 194 -16.39 7.10 5.96
CA ALA A 194 -16.68 8.52 5.96
C ALA A 194 -18.17 8.85 6.23
N GLY A 195 -19.04 7.84 6.36
CA GLY A 195 -20.49 8.03 6.55
C GLY A 195 -21.24 8.45 5.29
N ILE A 196 -20.66 8.24 4.11
CA ILE A 196 -21.23 8.60 2.81
C ILE A 196 -22.20 7.51 2.33
N ASP A 197 -23.25 7.93 1.64
CA ASP A 197 -24.17 7.02 0.97
C ASP A 197 -23.55 6.45 -0.31
N ILE A 198 -23.08 5.20 -0.22
CA ILE A 198 -22.46 4.49 -1.33
C ILE A 198 -23.44 4.05 -2.42
N THR A 199 -24.76 4.12 -2.20
CA THR A 199 -25.76 3.66 -3.20
C THR A 199 -25.67 4.44 -4.52
N LYS A 200 -25.08 5.64 -4.50
CA LYS A 200 -24.84 6.45 -5.69
C LYS A 200 -23.80 5.85 -6.63
N TYR A 201 -22.86 5.05 -6.12
CA TYR A 201 -21.73 4.56 -6.91
C TYR A 201 -21.36 3.09 -6.66
N ASN A 202 -22.16 2.33 -5.90
CA ASN A 202 -22.01 0.88 -5.75
C ASN A 202 -22.49 0.10 -6.99
N MET A 203 -22.30 0.61 -8.19
CA MET A 203 -22.67 -0.10 -9.42
C MET A 203 -21.42 -0.73 -10.04
N ILE A 204 -21.53 -1.99 -10.47
CA ILE A 204 -20.43 -2.74 -11.13
C ILE A 204 -19.90 -1.98 -12.36
N GLY A 205 -20.74 -1.16 -13.00
CA GLY A 205 -20.36 -0.33 -14.15
C GLY A 205 -19.32 0.75 -13.84
N PHE A 206 -19.15 1.17 -12.58
CA PHE A 206 -18.11 2.11 -12.21
C PHE A 206 -16.78 1.41 -11.93
N SER A 207 -15.73 1.85 -12.60
CA SER A 207 -14.35 1.52 -12.23
C SER A 207 -13.99 2.10 -10.86
N SER A 208 -12.97 1.52 -10.20
CA SER A 208 -12.47 2.02 -8.91
C SER A 208 -12.04 3.50 -8.97
N GLY A 209 -11.48 3.96 -10.09
CA GLY A 209 -11.13 5.37 -10.28
C GLY A 209 -12.35 6.29 -10.37
N GLN A 210 -13.44 5.86 -11.01
CA GLN A 210 -14.69 6.63 -11.04
C GLN A 210 -15.33 6.69 -9.65
N MET A 211 -15.41 5.55 -8.95
CA MET A 211 -15.89 5.49 -7.58
C MET A 211 -15.09 6.41 -6.64
N GLU A 212 -13.77 6.50 -6.84
CA GLU A 212 -12.92 7.42 -6.09
C GLU A 212 -13.29 8.89 -6.30
N GLN A 213 -13.53 9.33 -7.54
CA GLN A 213 -13.90 10.73 -7.80
C GLN A 213 -15.28 11.07 -7.23
N ILE A 214 -16.23 10.13 -7.29
CA ILE A 214 -17.55 10.30 -6.69
C ILE A 214 -17.42 10.36 -5.16
N ARG A 215 -16.67 9.43 -4.54
CA ARG A 215 -16.43 9.46 -3.09
C ARG A 215 -15.80 10.79 -2.66
N LEU A 216 -14.72 11.21 -3.30
CA LEU A 216 -14.01 12.46 -2.95
C LEU A 216 -14.92 13.68 -3.06
N GLY A 217 -15.76 13.75 -4.10
CA GLY A 217 -16.74 14.84 -4.24
C GLY A 217 -17.74 14.87 -3.08
N GLU A 218 -18.30 13.72 -2.69
CA GLU A 218 -19.21 13.63 -1.55
C GLU A 218 -18.50 13.93 -0.20
N GLU A 219 -17.23 13.52 -0.03
CA GLU A 219 -16.40 13.87 1.14
C GLU A 219 -16.19 15.39 1.25
N GLU A 220 -16.06 16.08 0.12
CA GLU A 220 -15.92 17.54 0.02
C GLU A 220 -17.25 18.29 0.04
N GLY A 221 -18.39 17.58 0.06
CA GLY A 221 -19.73 18.18 0.03
C GLY A 221 -20.12 18.76 -1.34
N ILE A 222 -19.46 18.33 -2.41
CA ILE A 222 -19.74 18.69 -3.80
C ILE A 222 -20.91 17.82 -4.31
N ASP A 223 -21.85 18.42 -5.05
CA ASP A 223 -22.90 17.65 -5.72
C ASP A 223 -22.28 16.84 -6.88
N VAL A 224 -22.28 15.52 -6.73
CA VAL A 224 -21.69 14.59 -7.70
C VAL A 224 -22.66 14.20 -8.82
N SER A 225 -23.95 14.54 -8.69
CA SER A 225 -24.99 14.22 -9.68
C SER A 225 -24.63 14.61 -11.13
N PRO A 226 -23.94 15.74 -11.39
CA PRO A 226 -23.57 16.14 -12.76
C PRO A 226 -22.57 15.21 -13.44
N TYR A 227 -21.73 14.50 -12.67
CA TYR A 227 -20.64 13.70 -13.22
C TYR A 227 -20.64 12.23 -12.80
N ALA A 228 -21.52 11.81 -11.90
CA ALA A 228 -21.67 10.42 -11.45
C ALA A 228 -22.33 9.53 -12.52
N ASP A 229 -21.69 9.41 -13.67
CA ASP A 229 -22.13 8.61 -14.82
C ASP A 229 -21.06 7.55 -15.17
N PRO A 230 -21.40 6.25 -15.23
CA PRO A 230 -20.47 5.19 -15.61
C PRO A 230 -19.78 5.37 -16.97
N PHE A 231 -20.37 6.15 -17.88
CA PHE A 231 -19.80 6.44 -19.20
C PHE A 231 -18.73 7.55 -19.18
N ILE A 232 -18.64 8.32 -18.09
CA ILE A 232 -17.65 9.37 -17.92
C ILE A 232 -16.42 8.78 -17.22
N ASN A 233 -15.26 8.84 -17.85
CA ASN A 233 -14.06 8.24 -17.24
C ASN A 233 -13.56 9.02 -16.01
N ALA A 234 -12.73 8.37 -15.19
CA ALA A 234 -12.24 8.95 -13.94
C ALA A 234 -11.46 10.28 -14.11
N VAL A 235 -10.78 10.47 -15.25
CA VAL A 235 -10.04 11.72 -15.52
C VAL A 235 -11.02 12.86 -15.77
N GLN A 236 -12.05 12.63 -16.57
CA GLN A 236 -13.10 13.61 -16.82
C GLN A 236 -13.90 13.92 -15.56
N MET A 237 -14.22 12.92 -14.74
CA MET A 237 -14.85 13.14 -13.43
C MET A 237 -14.00 14.02 -12.52
N LYS A 238 -12.68 13.81 -12.51
CA LYS A 238 -11.75 14.63 -11.74
C LYS A 238 -11.78 16.08 -12.20
N GLU A 239 -11.69 16.31 -13.51
CA GLU A 239 -11.75 17.66 -14.09
C GLU A 239 -13.07 18.36 -13.74
N MET A 240 -14.21 17.65 -13.84
CA MET A 240 -15.50 18.22 -13.47
C MET A 240 -15.62 18.50 -11.97
N ARG A 241 -15.11 17.62 -11.09
CA ARG A 241 -15.08 17.88 -9.64
C ARG A 241 -14.28 19.15 -9.34
N GLU A 242 -13.08 19.27 -9.90
CA GLU A 242 -12.21 20.44 -9.70
C GLU A 242 -12.83 21.73 -10.26
N GLN A 243 -13.57 21.65 -11.38
CA GLN A 243 -14.31 22.79 -11.91
C GLN A 243 -15.44 23.21 -10.96
N ILE A 244 -16.26 22.28 -10.46
CA ILE A 244 -17.36 22.60 -9.53
C ILE A 244 -16.80 23.15 -8.21
N GLU A 245 -15.69 22.59 -7.72
CA GLU A 245 -15.01 23.10 -6.53
C GLU A 245 -14.51 24.54 -6.73
N ASN A 246 -13.93 24.84 -7.89
CA ASN A 246 -13.46 26.18 -8.22
C ASN A 246 -14.62 27.14 -8.44
N ASP A 247 -15.67 26.74 -9.16
CA ASP A 247 -16.87 27.55 -9.41
C ASP A 247 -17.62 27.86 -8.11
N GLY A 248 -17.68 26.89 -7.18
CA GLY A 248 -18.17 27.11 -5.81
C GLY A 248 -17.28 28.03 -4.97
N LYS A 249 -16.04 28.30 -5.41
CA LYS A 249 -15.09 29.26 -4.85
C LYS A 249 -15.04 30.61 -5.61
N VAL A 250 -15.95 30.89 -6.55
CA VAL A 250 -16.04 32.20 -7.26
C VAL A 250 -17.32 32.94 -6.79
N GLN A 251 -17.33 34.12 -6.15
CA GLN A 251 -16.47 35.30 -6.18
C GLN A 251 -16.23 35.81 -4.74
N GLU A 252 -15.01 35.77 -4.21
CA GLU A 252 -14.67 36.81 -3.22
C GLU A 252 -14.66 38.12 -4.01
N GLU A 253 -15.57 39.05 -3.67
CA GLU A 253 -15.48 40.43 -4.16
C GLU A 253 -14.03 40.89 -3.99
N PRO A 254 -13.42 41.58 -4.98
CA PRO A 254 -12.03 41.99 -4.88
C PRO A 254 -11.82 42.71 -3.55
N GLN A 255 -11.02 42.12 -2.66
CA GLN A 255 -10.74 42.71 -1.36
C GLN A 255 -9.71 43.82 -1.55
N LEU A 256 -9.86 44.90 -0.77
CA LEU A 256 -8.90 45.99 -0.75
C LEU A 256 -7.54 45.47 -0.29
N ASN A 257 -6.51 45.67 -1.11
CA ASN A 257 -5.13 45.36 -0.73
C ASN A 257 -4.63 46.33 0.35
N GLU A 258 -3.50 45.99 0.98
CA GLU A 258 -2.94 46.77 2.11
C GLU A 258 -2.67 48.24 1.75
N LEU A 259 -2.24 48.50 0.51
CA LEU A 259 -1.95 49.84 0.00
C LEU A 259 -3.23 50.66 -0.25
N GLN A 260 -4.26 50.05 -0.84
CA GLN A 260 -5.59 50.64 -1.00
C GLN A 260 -6.21 50.97 0.37
N SER A 261 -6.06 50.07 1.34
CA SER A 261 -6.52 50.26 2.72
C SER A 261 -5.79 51.42 3.42
N GLN A 262 -4.50 51.60 3.15
CA GLN A 262 -3.72 52.71 3.67
C GLN A 262 -4.21 54.06 3.13
N GLU A 263 -4.55 54.16 1.84
CA GLU A 263 -5.10 55.40 1.26
C GLU A 263 -6.50 55.75 1.80
N ILE A 264 -7.31 54.74 2.12
CA ILE A 264 -8.59 54.95 2.81
C ILE A 264 -8.35 55.47 4.23
N LEU A 265 -7.40 54.88 4.96
CA LEU A 265 -7.01 55.35 6.30
C LEU A 265 -6.51 56.81 6.30
N LEU A 266 -5.67 57.17 5.34
CA LEU A 266 -5.19 58.54 5.16
C LEU A 266 -6.33 59.50 4.84
N GLY A 267 -7.28 59.09 3.98
CA GLY A 267 -8.46 59.90 3.67
C GLY A 267 -9.35 60.15 4.90
N LEU A 268 -9.57 59.12 5.72
CA LEU A 268 -10.31 59.25 6.98
C LEU A 268 -9.60 60.18 7.97
N GLN A 269 -8.26 60.13 8.05
CA GLN A 269 -7.46 61.03 8.91
C GLN A 269 -7.51 62.49 8.44
N SER A 270 -7.52 62.70 7.14
CA SER A 270 -7.65 64.03 6.52
C SER A 270 -9.08 64.57 6.52
N GLY A 271 -10.08 63.77 6.90
CA GLY A 271 -11.48 64.16 6.97
C GLY A 271 -12.20 64.24 5.62
N VAL A 272 -11.69 63.56 4.59
CA VAL A 272 -12.32 63.50 3.26
C VAL A 272 -13.29 62.33 3.14
N ASP A 273 -14.28 62.44 2.25
CA ASP A 273 -15.26 61.37 2.02
C ASP A 273 -14.65 60.22 1.22
N VAL A 274 -14.20 59.19 1.96
CA VAL A 274 -13.59 57.99 1.39
C VAL A 274 -14.57 57.09 0.66
N SER A 275 -15.89 57.23 0.88
CA SER A 275 -16.91 56.42 0.18
C SER A 275 -16.90 56.65 -1.33
N VAL A 276 -16.32 57.77 -1.78
CA VAL A 276 -16.19 58.15 -3.18
C VAL A 276 -15.21 57.25 -3.94
N TYR A 277 -14.23 56.66 -3.26
CA TYR A 277 -13.14 55.91 -3.91
C TYR A 277 -12.75 54.60 -3.19
N ALA A 278 -13.42 54.23 -2.09
CA ALA A 278 -13.21 52.99 -1.35
C ALA A 278 -13.77 51.75 -2.08
N ASP A 279 -13.24 51.49 -3.27
CA ASP A 279 -13.62 50.37 -4.14
C ASP A 279 -12.34 49.68 -4.65
N ALA A 280 -12.26 48.36 -4.47
CA ALA A 280 -11.08 47.57 -4.80
C ALA A 280 -10.75 47.54 -6.31
N ARG A 281 -11.68 47.98 -7.17
CA ARG A 281 -11.46 48.20 -8.60
C ARG A 281 -10.48 49.36 -8.88
N TYR A 282 -10.36 50.33 -7.96
CA TYR A 282 -9.38 51.42 -8.08
C TYR A 282 -8.00 50.99 -7.64
N THR A 283 -6.97 51.22 -8.44
CA THR A 283 -5.59 51.06 -7.99
C THR A 283 -5.25 52.04 -6.86
N CYS A 284 -4.29 51.69 -5.99
CA CYS A 284 -3.82 52.57 -4.91
C CYS A 284 -3.45 53.97 -5.41
N ARG A 285 -2.84 54.08 -6.61
CA ARG A 285 -2.49 55.39 -7.21
C ARG A 285 -3.71 56.22 -7.60
N GLN A 286 -4.78 55.58 -8.07
CA GLN A 286 -6.03 56.27 -8.37
C GLN A 286 -6.70 56.76 -7.08
N MET A 287 -6.70 55.94 -6.03
CA MET A 287 -7.20 56.33 -4.71
C MET A 287 -6.43 57.51 -4.12
N GLU A 288 -5.10 57.49 -4.22
CA GLU A 288 -4.23 58.59 -3.79
C GLU A 288 -4.55 59.90 -4.53
N GLN A 289 -4.73 59.83 -5.86
CA GLN A 289 -5.08 61.00 -6.67
C GLN A 289 -6.45 61.57 -6.30
N ILE A 290 -7.45 60.71 -6.12
CA ILE A 290 -8.80 61.12 -5.71
C ILE A 290 -8.76 61.74 -4.30
N ARG A 291 -8.01 61.14 -3.35
CA ARG A 291 -7.80 61.67 -2.00
C ARG A 291 -7.18 63.06 -2.04
N ILE A 292 -6.09 63.26 -2.78
CA ILE A 292 -5.39 64.55 -2.87
C ILE A 292 -6.28 65.63 -3.49
N MET A 293 -7.14 65.29 -4.45
CA MET A 293 -8.12 66.24 -5.00
C MET A 293 -9.15 66.64 -3.95
N LEU A 294 -9.70 65.67 -3.22
CA LEU A 294 -10.66 65.92 -2.14
C LEU A 294 -10.06 66.76 -1.01
N GLU A 295 -8.81 66.50 -0.62
CA GLU A 295 -8.08 67.29 0.40
C GLU A 295 -7.88 68.75 -0.03
N ARG A 296 -7.78 69.00 -1.35
CA ARG A 296 -7.66 70.35 -1.93
C ARG A 296 -9.01 71.00 -2.23
N GLY A 297 -10.13 70.33 -1.95
CA GLY A 297 -11.48 70.82 -2.26
C GLY A 297 -11.80 70.86 -3.75
N LEU A 298 -11.10 70.07 -4.57
CA LEU A 298 -11.33 69.93 -6.01
C LEU A 298 -12.28 68.75 -6.28
N ASP A 299 -13.09 68.86 -7.34
CA ASP A 299 -14.03 67.83 -7.75
C ASP A 299 -13.30 66.66 -8.45
N PRO A 300 -13.32 65.43 -7.90
CA PRO A 300 -12.63 64.29 -8.48
C PRO A 300 -13.43 63.58 -9.59
N SER A 301 -14.59 64.10 -10.02
CA SER A 301 -15.50 63.44 -10.96
C SER A 301 -14.84 62.93 -12.25
N GLU A 302 -13.80 63.59 -12.76
CA GLU A 302 -13.05 63.14 -13.95
C GLU A 302 -12.26 61.83 -13.75
N LEU A 303 -12.00 61.43 -12.50
CA LEU A 303 -11.26 60.21 -12.13
C LEU A 303 -12.18 59.08 -11.63
N LEU A 304 -13.48 59.35 -11.47
CA LEU A 304 -14.45 58.41 -10.92
C LEU A 304 -15.03 57.47 -11.99
N VAL A 305 -14.16 56.66 -12.59
CA VAL A 305 -14.52 55.77 -13.72
C VAL A 305 -15.50 54.64 -13.35
N HIS A 306 -15.69 54.34 -12.06
CA HIS A 306 -16.46 53.20 -11.57
C HIS A 306 -17.73 53.56 -10.79
N LYS A 307 -18.14 54.85 -10.80
CA LYS A 307 -19.24 55.36 -9.96
C LYS A 307 -20.64 55.29 -10.60
N ASP A 308 -20.73 54.97 -11.90
CA ASP A 308 -21.99 54.98 -12.68
C ASP A 308 -22.49 53.57 -13.10
N GLN A 309 -22.26 52.54 -12.29
CA GLN A 309 -22.90 51.21 -12.45
C GLN A 309 -23.51 50.73 -11.14
#